data_AF-A0A2A4FD51-F1
#
_entry.id   AF-A0A2A4FD51-F1
#
_cell.length_a   1.000
_cell.length_b   1.000
_cell.length_c   1.000
_cell.angle_alpha   90.00
_cell.angle_beta   90.00
_cell.angle_gamma   90.00
#
_symmetry.space_group_name_H-M   'P 1'
#
loop_
_entity.id
_entity.type
_entity.pdbx_description
1 polymer ?
#
loop_
_entity_poly.entity_id
_entity_poly.type
_entity_poly.pdbx_seq_one_letter_code
_entity_poly.pdbx_strand_id
1 'polypeptide(L)'
;MHLFTPADHDAAVLAMLDHPDIGNRQLLGLMSGIKRRARARAVIAFVQAIEPPPPDATITTTRHLMQVLFGRAVSANDLHRHFATPGRLADDRADISALAAWLEANRERLTADAERLMLELEAAWQVFREAAAEAAGKIRKAGRPERRGEP
;
A
#
# COMPACT_ATOMS: atom_id res chain seq x y z
N MET A 1 -8.37 -5.13 8.61
CA MET A 1 -8.13 -4.07 7.60
C MET A 1 -7.81 -4.72 6.27
N HIS A 2 -8.57 -4.46 5.20
CA HIS A 2 -8.24 -4.99 3.87
C HIS A 2 -7.23 -4.06 3.18
N LEU A 3 -5.96 -4.47 3.17
CA LEU A 3 -4.85 -3.69 2.60
C LEU A 3 -4.96 -3.55 1.06
N PHE A 4 -5.49 -4.59 0.42
CA PHE A 4 -5.73 -4.67 -1.01
C PHE A 4 -7.23 -4.59 -1.27
N THR A 5 -7.61 -3.83 -2.30
CA THR A 5 -9.01 -3.65 -2.69
C THR A 5 -9.40 -4.69 -3.77
N PRO A 6 -10.70 -4.95 -3.97
CA PRO A 6 -11.16 -5.76 -5.10
C PRO A 6 -10.64 -5.24 -6.45
N ALA A 7 -10.62 -3.93 -6.65
CA ALA A 7 -10.08 -3.31 -7.86
C ALA A 7 -8.58 -3.57 -8.06
N ASP A 8 -7.80 -3.64 -6.97
CA ASP A 8 -6.39 -4.02 -7.07
C ASP A 8 -6.24 -5.49 -7.49
N HIS A 9 -7.10 -6.38 -6.96
CA HIS A 9 -7.12 -7.79 -7.32
C HIS A 9 -7.47 -7.98 -8.81
N ASP A 10 -8.52 -7.32 -9.29
CA ASP A 10 -8.93 -7.41 -10.70
C ASP A 10 -7.83 -6.87 -11.63
N ALA A 11 -7.19 -5.76 -11.27
CA ALA A 11 -6.05 -5.23 -12.01
C ALA A 11 -4.85 -6.20 -12.03
N ALA A 12 -4.58 -6.90 -10.92
CA ALA A 12 -3.52 -7.91 -10.86
C ALA A 12 -3.84 -9.11 -11.76
N VAL A 13 -5.08 -9.60 -11.72
CA VAL A 13 -5.54 -10.71 -12.57
C VAL A 13 -5.41 -10.34 -14.05
N LEU A 14 -5.91 -9.17 -14.45
CA LEU A 14 -5.79 -8.68 -15.83
C LEU A 14 -4.33 -8.57 -16.26
N ALA A 15 -3.47 -7.98 -15.43
CA ALA A 15 -2.05 -7.88 -15.73
C ALA A 15 -1.37 -9.24 -15.95
N MET A 16 -1.72 -10.25 -15.14
CA MET A 16 -1.19 -11.61 -15.27
C MET A 16 -1.75 -12.37 -16.50
N LEU A 17 -2.93 -12.00 -16.98
CA LEU A 17 -3.49 -12.52 -18.22
C LEU A 17 -2.82 -11.90 -19.44
N ASP A 18 -2.64 -10.58 -19.44
CA ASP A 18 -2.01 -9.81 -20.52
C ASP A 18 -0.51 -10.11 -20.65
N HIS A 19 0.14 -10.44 -19.52
CA HIS A 19 1.57 -10.70 -19.44
C HIS A 19 1.82 -12.04 -18.72
N PRO A 20 1.69 -13.19 -19.42
CA PRO A 20 1.76 -14.52 -18.80
C PRO A 20 3.16 -14.93 -18.34
N ASP A 21 4.21 -14.25 -18.81
CA ASP A 21 5.57 -14.46 -18.34
C ASP A 21 5.81 -13.69 -17.03
N ILE A 22 6.18 -14.44 -15.97
CA ILE A 22 6.43 -13.91 -14.63
C ILE A 22 7.65 -12.97 -14.61
N GLY A 23 8.58 -13.13 -15.55
CA GLY A 23 9.73 -12.24 -15.74
C GLY A 23 9.41 -10.95 -16.51
N ASN A 24 8.19 -10.79 -17.01
CA ASN A 24 7.82 -9.65 -17.85
C ASN A 24 7.93 -8.33 -17.09
N ARG A 25 8.68 -7.37 -17.66
CA ARG A 25 8.92 -6.06 -17.04
C ARG A 25 7.64 -5.23 -16.85
N GLN A 26 6.69 -5.30 -17.78
CA GLN A 26 5.40 -4.61 -17.63
C GLN A 26 4.60 -5.20 -16.47
N LEU A 27 4.51 -6.53 -16.36
CA LEU A 27 3.87 -7.21 -15.22
C LEU A 27 4.49 -6.78 -13.89
N LEU A 28 5.82 -6.84 -13.79
CA LEU A 28 6.55 -6.44 -12.57
C LEU A 28 6.28 -4.98 -12.22
N GLY A 29 6.19 -4.09 -13.21
CA GLY A 29 5.84 -2.68 -13.04
C GLY A 29 4.42 -2.49 -12.51
N LEU A 30 3.43 -3.17 -13.09
CA LEU A 30 2.02 -3.12 -12.66
C LEU A 30 1.84 -3.65 -11.23
N MET A 31 2.44 -4.81 -10.94
CA MET A 31 2.40 -5.43 -9.61
C MET A 31 3.07 -4.54 -8.55
N SER A 32 4.23 -3.96 -8.87
CA SER A 32 4.89 -2.98 -8.01
C SER A 32 4.00 -1.76 -7.75
N GLY A 33 3.31 -1.26 -8.78
CA GLY A 33 2.35 -0.17 -8.65
C GLY A 33 1.18 -0.48 -7.71
N ILE A 34 0.62 -1.69 -7.80
CA ILE A 34 -0.44 -2.16 -6.90
C ILE A 34 0.06 -2.21 -5.45
N LYS A 35 1.20 -2.88 -5.22
CA LYS A 35 1.82 -2.98 -3.88
C LYS A 35 2.09 -1.60 -3.27
N ARG A 36 2.58 -0.66 -4.09
CA ARG A 36 2.86 0.71 -3.65
C ARG A 36 1.61 1.45 -3.17
N ARG A 37 0.49 1.34 -3.90
CA ARG A 37 -0.79 1.96 -3.49
C ARG A 37 -1.34 1.34 -2.21
N ALA A 38 -1.29 0.01 -2.08
CA ALA A 38 -1.70 -0.68 -0.86
C ALA A 38 -0.89 -0.21 0.35
N ARG A 39 0.43 -0.07 0.19
CA ARG A 39 1.33 0.49 1.21
C ARG A 39 0.96 1.90 1.61
N ALA A 40 0.72 2.79 0.66
CA ALA A 40 0.34 4.17 0.96
C ALA A 40 -0.96 4.23 1.80
N ARG A 41 -1.98 3.44 1.44
CA ARG A 41 -3.24 3.35 2.21
C ARG A 41 -3.00 2.82 3.62
N ALA A 42 -2.20 1.76 3.76
CA ALA A 42 -1.89 1.14 5.04
C ALA A 42 -1.20 2.11 6.00
N VAL A 43 -0.18 2.82 5.51
CA VAL A 43 0.58 3.79 6.30
C VAL A 43 -0.29 4.99 6.71
N ILE A 44 -1.17 5.47 5.83
CA ILE A 44 -2.10 6.55 6.19
C ILE A 44 -3.06 6.10 7.28
N ALA A 45 -3.67 4.91 7.11
CA ALA A 45 -4.58 4.34 8.10
C ALA A 45 -3.88 4.13 9.45
N PHE A 46 -2.62 3.68 9.43
CA PHE A 46 -1.79 3.57 10.63
C PHE A 46 -1.66 4.90 11.35
N VAL A 47 -1.22 5.96 10.65
CA VAL A 47 -1.03 7.28 11.27
C VAL A 47 -2.33 7.85 11.81
N GLN A 48 -3.45 7.62 11.13
CA GLN A 48 -4.78 8.03 11.58
C GLN A 48 -5.29 7.27 12.82
N ALA A 49 -4.76 6.09 13.09
CA ALA A 49 -5.16 5.23 14.19
C ALA A 49 -4.19 5.27 15.39
N ILE A 50 -3.17 6.14 15.38
CA ILE A 50 -2.22 6.23 16.49
C ILE A 50 -2.92 6.78 17.73
N GLU A 51 -2.78 6.02 18.83
CA GLU A 51 -3.21 6.40 20.18
C GLU A 51 -1.98 6.53 21.09
N PRO A 52 -1.85 7.58 21.93
CA PRO A 52 -2.65 8.80 21.87
C PRO A 52 -2.38 9.56 20.55
N PRO A 53 -3.35 10.35 20.04
CA PRO A 53 -3.16 11.07 18.79
C PRO A 53 -1.98 12.05 18.88
N PRO A 54 -1.32 12.36 17.74
CA PRO A 54 -0.32 13.42 17.69
C PRO A 54 -0.97 14.78 18.02
N PRO A 55 -0.17 15.77 18.49
CA PRO A 55 -0.68 17.06 18.97
C PRO A 55 -1.50 17.83 17.92
N ASP A 56 -1.18 17.67 16.63
CA ASP A 56 -1.91 18.26 15.51
C ASP A 56 -2.13 17.23 14.39
N ALA A 57 -3.38 17.00 13.96
CA ALA A 57 -3.73 16.08 12.88
C ALA A 57 -3.67 16.73 11.48
N THR A 58 -2.65 17.53 11.20
CA THR A 58 -2.50 18.22 9.90
C THR A 58 -1.87 17.31 8.83
N ILE A 59 -1.97 17.75 7.56
CA ILE A 59 -1.26 17.08 6.44
C ILE A 59 0.26 17.11 6.69
N THR A 60 0.78 18.19 7.26
CA THR A 60 2.20 18.36 7.60
C THR A 60 2.64 17.36 8.67
N THR A 61 1.89 17.24 9.78
CA THR A 61 2.17 16.25 10.82
C THR A 61 2.10 14.83 10.27
N THR A 62 1.05 14.51 9.50
CA THR A 62 0.88 13.19 8.89
C THR A 62 2.08 12.85 7.98
N ARG A 63 2.48 13.78 7.10
CA ARG A 63 3.64 13.60 6.22
C ARG A 63 4.93 13.37 7.01
N HIS A 64 5.14 14.14 8.08
CA HIS A 64 6.31 14.01 8.95
C HIS A 64 6.35 12.63 9.62
N LEU A 65 5.24 12.18 10.23
CA LEU A 65 5.14 10.86 10.86
C LEU A 65 5.39 9.73 9.87
N MET A 66 4.82 9.83 8.66
CA MET A 66 5.07 8.84 7.60
C MET A 66 6.55 8.77 7.23
N GLN A 67 7.23 9.91 7.14
CA GLN A 67 8.66 9.97 6.81
C GLN A 67 9.54 9.44 7.95
N VAL A 68 9.24 9.78 9.21
CA VAL A 68 10.00 9.33 10.38
C VAL A 68 9.85 7.83 10.59
N LEU A 69 8.62 7.31 10.53
CA LEU A 69 8.34 5.92 10.89
C LEU A 69 8.60 4.94 9.73
N PHE A 70 8.45 5.40 8.48
CA PHE A 70 8.54 4.52 7.31
C PHE A 70 9.65 4.94 6.32
N GLY A 71 10.25 6.12 6.46
CA GLY A 71 11.37 6.54 5.61
C GLY A 71 11.01 6.59 4.12
N ARG A 72 11.84 5.96 3.28
CA ARG A 72 11.64 5.86 1.81
C ARG A 72 10.49 4.93 1.40
N ALA A 73 9.77 4.37 2.36
CA ALA A 73 8.62 3.52 2.14
C ALA A 73 7.50 4.17 1.31
N VAL A 74 7.35 5.48 1.43
CA VAL A 74 6.27 6.23 0.84
C VAL A 74 6.86 7.28 -0.09
N SER A 75 6.49 7.25 -1.37
CA SER A 75 7.00 8.23 -2.32
C SER A 75 6.31 9.58 -2.14
N ALA A 76 7.02 10.67 -2.39
CA ALA A 76 6.45 12.02 -2.38
C ALA A 76 5.24 12.16 -3.34
N ASN A 77 5.27 11.43 -4.46
CA ASN A 77 4.18 11.41 -5.43
C ASN A 77 2.94 10.68 -4.90
N ASP A 78 3.09 9.60 -4.13
CA ASP A 78 1.96 8.91 -3.49
C ASP A 78 1.35 9.79 -2.40
N LEU A 79 2.19 10.44 -1.59
CA LEU A 79 1.75 11.43 -0.62
C LEU A 79 0.95 12.54 -1.32
N HIS A 80 1.48 13.10 -2.40
CA HIS A 80 0.79 14.15 -3.14
C HIS A 80 -0.56 13.67 -3.68
N ARG A 81 -0.63 12.50 -4.34
CA ARG A 81 -1.89 11.95 -4.86
C ARG A 81 -2.94 11.71 -3.77
N HIS A 82 -2.52 11.28 -2.58
CA HIS A 82 -3.45 11.04 -1.47
C HIS A 82 -3.91 12.32 -0.77
N PHE A 83 -3.06 13.35 -0.70
CA PHE A 83 -3.36 14.59 0.00
C PHE A 83 -3.86 15.74 -0.91
N ALA A 84 -3.81 15.60 -2.23
CA ALA A 84 -4.23 16.62 -3.21
C ALA A 84 -5.76 16.80 -3.34
N THR A 85 -6.54 16.57 -2.28
CA THR A 85 -7.97 16.92 -2.31
C THR A 85 -8.12 18.45 -2.27
N PRO A 86 -8.77 19.08 -3.27
CA PRO A 86 -8.99 20.53 -3.26
C PRO A 86 -9.86 20.92 -2.05
N GLY A 87 -9.39 21.86 -1.23
CA GLY A 87 -10.17 22.43 -0.12
C GLY A 87 -9.69 22.10 1.30
N ARG A 88 -8.70 21.21 1.49
CA ARG A 88 -7.97 21.17 2.76
C ARG A 88 -6.88 22.24 2.74
N LEU A 89 -7.02 23.23 3.60
CA LEU A 89 -6.01 24.27 3.82
C LEU A 89 -4.66 23.60 4.08
N ALA A 90 -3.73 23.78 3.15
CA ALA A 90 -2.41 23.18 3.16
C ALA A 90 -1.45 23.82 4.19
N ASP A 91 -1.96 24.73 5.03
CA ASP A 91 -1.18 25.68 5.82
C ASP A 91 -1.70 25.82 7.27
N ASP A 92 -2.01 24.69 7.92
CA ASP A 92 -2.01 24.67 9.38
C ASP A 92 -0.59 24.36 9.83
N ARG A 93 0.11 25.39 10.35
CA ARG A 93 1.45 25.28 10.92
C ARG A 93 1.42 24.23 12.02
N ALA A 94 1.99 23.05 11.76
CA ALA A 94 2.19 22.03 12.77
C ALA A 94 3.10 22.58 13.87
N ASP A 95 2.74 22.40 15.14
CA ASP A 95 3.67 22.65 16.25
C ASP A 95 4.76 21.57 16.24
N ILE A 96 5.88 21.89 15.56
CA ILE A 96 7.01 20.98 15.36
C ILE A 96 7.66 20.62 16.70
N SER A 97 7.68 21.54 17.66
CA SER A 97 8.27 21.29 18.98
C SER A 97 7.43 20.32 19.80
N ALA A 98 6.10 20.51 19.80
CA ALA A 98 5.19 19.57 20.45
C ALA A 98 5.23 18.19 19.76
N LEU A 99 5.27 18.16 18.43
CA LEU A 99 5.37 16.92 17.67
C LEU A 99 6.67 16.16 17.96
N ALA A 100 7.81 16.86 18.09
CA ALA A 100 9.09 16.24 18.43
C ALA A 100 9.09 15.64 19.83
N ALA A 101 8.55 16.36 20.83
CA ALA A 101 8.45 15.85 22.20
C ALA A 101 7.51 14.63 22.29
N TRP A 102 6.37 14.69 21.60
CA TRP A 102 5.44 13.56 21.51
C TRP A 102 6.09 12.36 20.81
N LEU A 103 6.84 12.58 19.73
CA LEU A 103 7.55 11.52 19.01
C LEU A 103 8.58 10.85 19.91
N GLU A 104 9.35 11.62 20.66
CA GLU A 104 10.36 11.06 21.57
C GLU A 104 9.71 10.15 22.63
N ALA A 105 8.61 10.58 23.22
CA ALA A 105 7.89 9.81 24.23
C ALA A 105 7.24 8.52 23.69
N ASN A 106 6.95 8.46 22.38
CA ASN A 106 6.25 7.33 21.75
C ASN A 106 7.13 6.51 20.79
N ARG A 107 8.40 6.90 20.61
CA ARG A 107 9.25 6.43 19.49
C ARG A 107 9.39 4.92 19.42
N GLU A 108 9.70 4.29 20.54
CA GLU A 108 9.97 2.86 20.60
C GLU A 108 8.73 2.05 20.16
N ARG A 109 7.58 2.35 20.77
CA ARG A 109 6.29 1.73 20.43
C ARG A 109 5.91 1.99 18.97
N LEU A 110 5.99 3.24 18.51
CA LEU A 110 5.60 3.58 17.13
C LEU A 110 6.51 2.92 16.10
N THR A 111 7.81 2.79 16.38
CA THR A 111 8.75 2.06 15.53
C THR A 111 8.37 0.58 15.46
N ALA A 112 8.16 -0.06 16.61
CA ALA A 112 7.78 -1.48 16.66
C ALA A 112 6.43 -1.74 15.95
N ASP A 113 5.46 -0.85 16.13
CA ASP A 113 4.15 -0.95 15.48
C ASP A 113 4.26 -0.73 13.96
N ALA A 114 5.11 0.21 13.51
CA ALA A 114 5.38 0.45 12.10
C ALA A 114 6.10 -0.74 11.42
N GLU A 115 7.07 -1.34 12.11
CA GLU A 115 7.74 -2.57 11.65
C GLU A 115 6.76 -3.73 11.52
N ARG A 116 5.91 -3.93 12.52
CA ARG A 116 4.85 -4.95 12.49
C ARG A 116 3.92 -4.74 11.30
N LEU A 117 3.47 -3.50 11.07
CA LEU A 117 2.64 -3.16 9.91
C LEU A 117 3.34 -3.51 8.58
N MET A 118 4.64 -3.25 8.48
CA MET A 118 5.39 -3.56 7.25
C MET A 118 5.51 -5.06 7.00
N LEU A 119 5.66 -5.86 8.06
CA LEU A 119 5.65 -7.33 7.98
C LEU A 119 4.27 -7.87 7.57
N GLU A 120 3.21 -7.35 8.20
CA GLU A 120 1.83 -7.70 7.84
C GLU A 120 1.52 -7.36 6.37
N LEU A 121 2.02 -6.22 5.88
CA LEU A 121 1.86 -5.82 4.50
C LEU A 121 2.59 -6.76 3.53
N GLU A 122 3.78 -7.22 3.88
CA GLU A 122 4.51 -8.20 3.06
C GLU A 122 3.79 -9.55 3.03
N ALA A 123 3.33 -10.04 4.19
CA ALA A 123 2.56 -11.27 4.27
C ALA A 123 1.27 -11.19 3.44
N ALA A 124 0.52 -10.10 3.59
CA ALA A 124 -0.70 -9.85 2.81
C ALA A 124 -0.41 -9.74 1.31
N TRP A 125 0.74 -9.17 0.92
CA TRP A 125 1.16 -9.10 -0.48
C TRP A 125 1.39 -10.49 -1.09
N GLN A 126 2.00 -11.42 -0.35
CA GLN A 126 2.21 -12.78 -0.85
C GLN A 126 0.88 -13.50 -1.09
N VAL A 127 -0.02 -13.47 -0.10
CA VAL A 127 -1.36 -14.06 -0.21
C VAL A 127 -2.15 -13.44 -1.36
N PHE A 128 -2.12 -12.11 -1.49
CA PHE A 128 -2.77 -11.39 -2.58
C PHE A 128 -2.25 -11.83 -3.95
N ARG A 129 -0.93 -11.94 -4.11
CA ARG A 129 -0.30 -12.33 -5.37
C ARG A 129 -0.66 -13.76 -5.76
N GLU A 130 -0.68 -14.68 -4.80
CA GLU A 130 -1.08 -16.07 -5.01
C GLU A 130 -2.53 -16.18 -5.44
N ALA A 131 -3.44 -15.48 -4.76
CA ALA A 131 -4.85 -15.46 -5.11
C ALA A 131 -5.09 -14.92 -6.54
N ALA A 132 -4.42 -13.82 -6.92
CA ALA A 132 -4.51 -13.26 -8.26
C ALA A 132 -3.95 -14.23 -9.32
N ALA A 133 -2.83 -14.90 -9.04
CA ALA A 133 -2.23 -15.88 -9.95
C ALA A 133 -3.12 -17.11 -10.14
N GLU A 134 -3.76 -17.59 -9.06
CA GLU A 134 -4.72 -18.68 -9.11
C GLU A 134 -5.93 -18.30 -10.00
N ALA A 135 -6.50 -17.10 -9.80
CA ALA A 135 -7.61 -16.59 -10.59
C ALA A 135 -7.24 -16.47 -12.09
N ALA A 136 -6.10 -15.86 -12.41
CA ALA A 136 -5.61 -15.79 -13.78
C ALA A 136 -5.34 -17.18 -14.38
N GLY A 137 -4.86 -18.14 -13.59
CA GLY A 137 -4.69 -19.54 -13.99
C GLY A 137 -6.01 -20.22 -14.33
N LYS A 138 -7.05 -20.02 -13.53
CA LYS A 138 -8.41 -20.55 -13.78
C LYS A 138 -9.00 -20.00 -15.08
N ILE A 139 -8.87 -18.68 -15.31
CA ILE A 139 -9.36 -18.03 -16.54
C ILE A 139 -8.65 -18.59 -17.78
N ARG A 140 -7.31 -18.76 -17.74
CA ARG A 140 -6.56 -19.35 -18.86
C ARG A 140 -6.99 -20.78 -19.19
N LYS A 141 -7.30 -21.59 -18.18
CA LYS A 141 -7.77 -22.97 -18.37
C LYS A 141 -9.16 -23.00 -19.00
N ALA A 142 -10.08 -22.14 -18.54
CA ALA A 142 -11.43 -22.06 -19.08
C ALA A 142 -11.46 -21.55 -20.54
N GLY A 143 -10.54 -20.68 -20.92
CA GLY A 143 -10.41 -20.18 -22.30
C GLY A 143 -9.70 -21.12 -23.28
N ARG A 144 -9.14 -22.25 -22.81
CA ARG A 144 -8.48 -23.22 -23.69
C ARG A 144 -9.54 -24.17 -24.25
N PRO A 145 -9.79 -24.22 -25.58
CA PRO A 145 -10.65 -25.26 -26.13
C PRO A 145 -10.05 -26.61 -25.77
N GLU A 146 -10.86 -27.49 -25.19
CA GLU A 146 -10.51 -28.90 -25.03
C GLU A 146 -10.14 -29.41 -26.43
N ARG A 147 -8.85 -29.70 -26.66
CA ARG A 147 -8.48 -30.54 -27.80
C ARG A 147 -9.09 -31.90 -27.50
N ARG A 148 -10.32 -32.12 -27.97
CA ARG A 148 -10.80 -33.47 -28.29
C ARG A 148 -9.81 -34.01 -29.30
N GLY A 149 -8.86 -34.81 -28.81
CA GLY A 149 -8.20 -35.79 -29.65
C GLY A 149 -9.31 -36.74 -30.08
N GLU A 150 -9.77 -36.57 -31.31
CA GLU A 150 -10.44 -37.68 -31.99
C GLU A 150 -9.37 -38.74 -32.28
N PRO A 151 -9.70 -40.03 -32.04
CA PRO A 151 -8.78 -41.16 -32.20
C PRO A 151 -8.33 -41.38 -33.64
#